data_AF-A0A828Z1V2-F1
#
_entry.id   AF-A0A828Z1V2-F1
#
_cell.length_a   1.000
_cell.length_b   1.000
_cell.length_c   1.000
_cell.angle_alpha   90.00
_cell.angle_beta   90.00
_cell.angle_gamma   90.00
#
_symmetry.space_group_name_H-M   'P 1'
#
loop_
_entity.id
_entity.type
_entity.pdbx_description
1 polymer ?
#
loop_
_entity_poly.entity_id
_entity_poly.type
_entity_poly.pdbx_seq_one_letter_code
_entity_poly.pdbx_strand_id
1 'polypeptide(L)'
;MTKLIEKYIALKNKYRNYDTKEALKRMQAFRIVLKDLGEKGFHTGVEILGSINFGIVETASDIDCILLHFCDLHKEVECPEYCPNFLYETEEIKTSLRKRLNDENLKVEFLDCINLRMVEKAMEQKENLKDSDLLKRLMFYRTIGRPVNRPLFIPYCEKLEENEEFIRDILDWGSEALEDYLRTSRHRFSFSKYNERIESSGLQLPPGLKDELKSYLDEVPENG
;
A
#
# COMPACT_ATOMS: atom_id res chain seq x y z
N MET A 1 -6.30 23.69 7.39
CA MET A 1 -6.32 23.16 6.02
C MET A 1 -6.26 21.65 6.10
N THR A 2 -7.08 20.94 5.34
CA THR A 2 -7.00 19.46 5.23
C THR A 2 -5.71 19.09 4.52
N LYS A 3 -4.93 18.18 5.10
CA LYS A 3 -3.63 17.74 4.58
C LYS A 3 -3.81 16.94 3.29
N LEU A 4 -2.79 16.94 2.41
CA LEU A 4 -2.85 16.29 1.10
C LEU A 4 -3.14 14.78 1.22
N ILE A 5 -2.52 14.13 2.21
CA ILE A 5 -2.76 12.70 2.48
C ILE A 5 -4.20 12.41 2.90
N GLU A 6 -4.84 13.31 3.65
CA GLU A 6 -6.25 13.14 4.06
C GLU A 6 -7.18 13.21 2.85
N LYS A 7 -6.88 14.10 1.90
CA LYS A 7 -7.62 14.19 0.62
C LYS A 7 -7.41 12.93 -0.23
N TYR A 8 -6.19 12.41 -0.30
CA TYR A 8 -5.92 11.13 -0.96
C TYR A 8 -6.73 9.98 -0.34
N ILE A 9 -6.82 9.90 0.99
CA ILE A 9 -7.61 8.88 1.70
C ILE A 9 -9.10 9.03 1.39
N ALA A 10 -9.63 10.25 1.41
CA ALA A 10 -11.03 10.50 1.06
C ALA A 10 -11.31 10.06 -0.39
N LEU A 11 -10.43 10.43 -1.32
CA LEU A 11 -10.55 10.14 -2.74
C LEU A 11 -10.50 8.63 -3.01
N LYS A 12 -9.49 7.92 -2.48
CA LYS A 12 -9.35 6.47 -2.68
C LYS A 12 -10.57 5.70 -2.16
N ASN A 13 -11.13 6.13 -1.02
CA ASN A 13 -12.30 5.48 -0.43
C ASN A 13 -13.55 5.70 -1.28
N LYS A 14 -13.69 6.86 -1.92
CA LYS A 14 -14.78 7.12 -2.88
C LYS A 14 -14.65 6.23 -4.12
N TYR A 15 -13.46 6.13 -4.71
CA TYR A 15 -13.24 5.28 -5.89
C TYR A 15 -13.46 3.79 -5.64
N ARG A 16 -13.11 3.27 -4.45
CA ARG A 16 -13.33 1.86 -4.07
C ARG A 16 -14.79 1.42 -4.09
N ASN A 17 -15.75 2.34 -4.01
CA ASN A 17 -17.17 2.01 -4.21
C ASN A 17 -17.51 1.57 -5.64
N TYR A 18 -16.59 1.81 -6.58
CA TYR A 18 -16.68 1.47 -7.99
C TYR A 18 -15.65 0.40 -8.38
N ASP A 19 -15.30 -0.46 -7.42
CA ASP A 19 -14.40 -1.60 -7.65
C ASP A 19 -14.81 -2.35 -8.92
N THR A 20 -13.92 -2.29 -9.92
CA THR A 20 -14.07 -3.05 -11.16
C THR A 20 -14.02 -4.55 -10.87
N LYS A 21 -14.66 -5.36 -11.72
CA LYS A 21 -14.60 -6.84 -11.62
C LYS A 21 -13.16 -7.34 -11.59
N GLU A 22 -12.27 -6.70 -12.35
CA GLU A 22 -10.86 -7.04 -12.40
C GLU A 22 -10.13 -6.70 -11.10
N ALA A 23 -10.41 -5.56 -10.47
CA ALA A 23 -9.87 -5.23 -9.14
C ALA A 23 -10.27 -6.27 -8.09
N LEU A 24 -11.55 -6.67 -8.06
CA LEU A 24 -12.04 -7.69 -7.15
C LEU A 24 -11.37 -9.05 -7.38
N LYS A 25 -11.23 -9.46 -8.64
CA LYS A 25 -10.55 -10.70 -9.04
C LYS A 25 -9.10 -10.72 -8.56
N ARG A 26 -8.35 -9.62 -8.74
CA ARG A 26 -6.95 -9.51 -8.29
C ARG A 26 -6.83 -9.52 -6.77
N MET A 27 -7.68 -8.76 -6.07
CA MET A 27 -7.75 -8.82 -4.61
C MET A 27 -8.00 -10.24 -4.10
N GLN A 28 -8.89 -10.98 -4.76
CA GLN A 28 -9.16 -12.38 -4.43
C GLN A 28 -7.95 -13.28 -4.72
N ALA A 29 -7.24 -13.06 -5.83
CA ALA A 29 -6.03 -13.82 -6.14
C ALA A 29 -4.94 -13.61 -5.08
N PHE A 30 -4.70 -12.37 -4.62
CA PHE A 30 -3.79 -12.10 -3.50
C PHE A 30 -4.21 -12.83 -2.22
N ARG A 31 -5.50 -12.81 -1.87
CA ARG A 31 -6.00 -13.53 -0.68
C ARG A 31 -5.72 -15.02 -0.75
N ILE A 32 -5.94 -15.64 -1.91
CA ILE A 32 -5.68 -17.06 -2.13
C ILE A 32 -4.18 -17.34 -1.99
N VAL A 33 -3.31 -16.56 -2.64
CA VAL A 33 -1.85 -16.75 -2.54
C VAL A 33 -1.36 -16.61 -1.11
N LEU A 34 -1.76 -15.55 -0.41
CA LEU A 34 -1.29 -15.32 0.96
C LEU A 34 -1.80 -16.40 1.92
N LYS A 35 -2.98 -16.97 1.66
CA LYS A 35 -3.46 -18.14 2.39
C LYS A 35 -2.60 -19.37 2.10
N ASP A 36 -2.34 -19.68 0.82
CA ASP A 36 -1.50 -20.81 0.39
C ASP A 36 -0.07 -20.68 0.95
N LEU A 37 0.47 -19.45 1.06
CA LEU A 37 1.76 -19.16 1.70
C LEU A 37 1.70 -19.34 3.22
N GLY A 38 0.62 -18.90 3.86
CA GLY A 38 0.39 -19.12 5.29
C GLY A 38 0.35 -20.60 5.66
N GLU A 39 -0.27 -21.44 4.83
CA GLU A 39 -0.30 -22.90 5.00
C GLU A 39 1.09 -23.55 4.89
N LYS A 40 2.06 -22.88 4.25
CA LYS A 40 3.47 -23.29 4.15
C LYS A 40 4.34 -22.73 5.29
N GLY A 41 3.76 -21.98 6.23
CA GLY A 41 4.47 -21.36 7.35
C GLY A 41 4.96 -19.93 7.09
N PHE A 42 4.66 -19.32 5.94
CA PHE A 42 5.02 -17.92 5.71
C PHE A 42 3.99 -16.98 6.34
N HIS A 43 4.44 -16.13 7.25
CA HIS A 43 3.62 -15.09 7.87
C HIS A 43 3.70 -13.80 7.06
N THR A 44 2.79 -13.63 6.08
CA THR A 44 2.91 -12.57 5.06
C THR A 44 1.61 -11.81 4.84
N GLY A 45 1.71 -10.49 4.73
CA GLY A 45 0.66 -9.57 4.29
C GLY A 45 1.17 -8.66 3.17
N VAL A 46 0.25 -7.94 2.53
CA VAL A 46 0.62 -6.88 1.57
C VAL A 46 -0.24 -5.64 1.77
N GLU A 47 0.35 -4.47 1.52
CA GLU A 47 -0.39 -3.24 1.23
C GLU A 47 -0.33 -2.99 -0.27
N ILE A 48 -1.47 -3.04 -0.95
CA ILE A 48 -1.58 -2.84 -2.40
C ILE A 48 -1.78 -1.36 -2.68
N LEU A 49 -1.07 -0.85 -3.69
CA LEU A 49 -1.05 0.53 -4.14
C LEU A 49 -1.64 0.66 -5.57
N GLY A 50 -1.56 1.85 -6.14
CA GLY A 50 -1.93 2.09 -7.54
C GLY A 50 -3.41 1.78 -7.88
N SER A 51 -3.64 1.24 -9.08
CA SER A 51 -4.98 1.05 -9.64
C SER A 51 -5.88 0.14 -8.78
N ILE A 52 -5.32 -0.93 -8.21
CA ILE A 52 -6.09 -1.87 -7.35
C ILE A 52 -6.47 -1.21 -6.03
N ASN A 53 -5.61 -0.35 -5.49
CA ASN A 53 -5.90 0.44 -4.29
C ASN A 53 -7.13 1.34 -4.48
N PHE A 54 -7.26 1.96 -5.65
CA PHE A 54 -8.43 2.76 -6.03
C PHE A 54 -9.61 1.94 -6.52
N GLY A 55 -9.42 0.65 -6.82
CA GLY A 55 -10.48 -0.23 -7.34
C GLY A 55 -10.69 -0.15 -8.85
N ILE A 56 -9.95 0.72 -9.55
CA ILE A 56 -10.16 1.04 -10.95
C ILE A 56 -9.06 0.45 -11.80
N VAL A 57 -9.27 -0.80 -12.24
CA VAL A 57 -8.23 -1.66 -12.83
C VAL A 57 -8.62 -2.08 -14.24
N GLU A 58 -7.65 -2.01 -15.15
CA GLU A 58 -7.69 -2.66 -16.46
C GLU A 58 -6.80 -3.89 -16.47
N THR A 59 -7.02 -4.80 -17.43
CA THR A 59 -6.23 -6.03 -17.57
C THR A 59 -4.73 -5.77 -17.68
N ALA A 60 -4.31 -4.71 -18.36
CA ALA A 60 -2.90 -4.31 -18.49
C ALA A 60 -2.37 -3.42 -17.34
N SER A 61 -3.16 -3.15 -16.29
CA SER A 61 -2.69 -2.32 -15.18
C SER A 61 -1.66 -3.08 -14.34
N ASP A 62 -0.50 -2.48 -14.12
CA ASP A 62 0.53 -3.01 -13.22
C ASP A 62 0.00 -3.10 -11.77
N ILE A 63 0.70 -3.91 -10.97
CA ILE A 63 0.41 -4.11 -9.55
C ILE A 63 1.58 -3.63 -8.72
N ASP A 64 1.37 -2.55 -7.98
CA ASP A 64 2.33 -2.05 -7.00
C ASP A 64 1.93 -2.55 -5.61
N CYS A 65 2.85 -3.17 -4.88
CA CYS A 65 2.59 -3.56 -3.50
C CYS A 65 3.80 -3.46 -2.58
N ILE A 66 3.50 -3.33 -1.29
CA ILE A 66 4.45 -3.40 -0.19
C ILE A 66 4.29 -4.77 0.45
N LEU A 67 5.40 -5.50 0.56
CA LEU A 67 5.42 -6.78 1.21
C LEU A 67 5.63 -6.59 2.72
N LEU A 68 4.78 -7.18 3.55
CA LEU A 68 4.97 -7.25 4.99
C LEU A 68 5.19 -8.71 5.37
N HIS A 69 6.32 -9.02 5.98
CA HIS A 69 6.64 -10.40 6.32
C HIS A 69 7.24 -10.50 7.71
N PHE A 70 6.81 -11.51 8.46
CA PHE A 70 7.34 -11.84 9.77
C PHE A 70 8.27 -13.05 9.64
N CYS A 71 9.57 -12.82 9.81
CA CYS A 71 10.59 -13.86 9.80
C CYS A 71 10.62 -14.59 11.16
N ASP A 72 10.15 -15.83 11.21
CA ASP A 72 10.03 -16.62 12.45
C ASP A 72 11.33 -17.33 12.86
N LEU A 73 12.31 -17.49 11.94
CA LEU A 73 13.56 -18.21 12.22
C LEU A 73 14.31 -17.67 13.44
N HIS A 74 14.25 -16.35 13.65
CA HIS A 74 14.92 -15.68 14.75
C HIS A 74 13.97 -15.42 15.92
N LYS A 75 12.87 -16.16 16.11
CA LYS A 75 11.95 -15.89 17.23
C LYS A 75 12.63 -15.87 18.61
N GLU A 76 13.58 -16.77 18.82
CA GLU A 76 14.32 -16.94 20.09
C GLU A 76 15.59 -16.06 20.18
N VAL A 77 15.99 -15.38 19.10
CA VAL A 77 17.24 -14.60 19.05
C VAL A 77 17.02 -13.24 18.38
N GLU A 78 17.99 -12.35 18.43
CA GLU A 78 17.86 -11.06 17.75
C GLU A 78 17.94 -11.26 16.22
N CYS A 79 16.88 -10.87 15.50
CA CYS A 79 16.90 -10.86 14.03
C CYS A 79 17.87 -9.76 13.57
N PRO A 80 18.90 -10.09 12.78
CA PRO A 80 19.82 -9.07 12.27
C PRO A 80 19.10 -8.17 11.25
N GLU A 81 19.57 -6.93 11.12
CA GLU A 81 19.03 -5.94 10.19
C GLU A 81 19.05 -6.44 8.74
N TYR A 82 20.14 -7.11 8.35
CA TYR A 82 20.28 -7.83 7.08
C TYR A 82 20.10 -9.33 7.28
N CYS A 83 18.87 -9.75 7.62
CA CYS A 83 18.53 -11.15 7.84
C CYS A 83 18.54 -11.96 6.53
N PRO A 84 19.48 -12.91 6.34
CA PRO A 84 19.53 -13.72 5.11
C PRO A 84 18.27 -14.56 4.91
N ASN A 85 17.67 -15.03 6.01
CA ASN A 85 16.42 -15.79 5.96
C ASN A 85 15.26 -14.92 5.48
N PHE A 86 15.13 -13.70 5.99
CA PHE A 86 14.10 -12.76 5.54
C PHE A 86 14.27 -12.47 4.04
N LEU A 87 15.50 -12.23 3.57
CA LEU A 87 15.76 -12.01 2.15
C LEU A 87 15.38 -13.24 1.30
N TYR A 88 15.73 -14.44 1.76
CA TYR A 88 15.34 -15.68 1.09
C TYR A 88 13.81 -15.87 1.05
N GLU A 89 13.14 -15.78 2.20
CA GLU A 89 11.70 -15.96 2.32
C GLU A 89 10.93 -14.93 1.49
N THR A 90 11.36 -13.66 1.52
CA THR A 90 10.73 -12.62 0.71
C THR A 90 10.86 -12.89 -0.79
N GLU A 91 11.99 -13.40 -1.30
CA GLU A 91 12.10 -13.78 -2.71
C GLU A 91 11.23 -15.00 -3.07
N GLU A 92 11.13 -15.99 -2.19
CA GLU A 92 10.22 -17.14 -2.37
C GLU A 92 8.74 -16.70 -2.41
N ILE A 93 8.37 -15.76 -1.53
CA ILE A 93 7.04 -15.16 -1.49
C ILE A 93 6.76 -14.38 -2.77
N LYS A 94 7.68 -13.50 -3.19
CA LYS A 94 7.55 -12.71 -4.43
C LYS A 94 7.39 -13.61 -5.64
N THR A 95 8.19 -14.67 -5.73
CA THR A 95 8.12 -15.67 -6.80
C THR A 95 6.76 -16.39 -6.80
N SER A 96 6.27 -16.79 -5.64
CA SER A 96 4.96 -17.43 -5.50
C SER A 96 3.81 -16.50 -5.90
N LEU A 97 3.86 -15.22 -5.51
CA LEU A 97 2.90 -14.20 -5.91
C LEU A 97 2.91 -13.98 -7.42
N ARG A 98 4.07 -13.75 -8.02
CA ARG A 98 4.21 -13.59 -9.48
C ARG A 98 3.68 -14.81 -10.23
N LYS A 99 4.02 -16.02 -9.79
CA LYS A 99 3.58 -17.27 -10.44
C LYS A 99 2.07 -17.51 -10.36
N ARG A 100 1.41 -17.12 -9.26
CA ARG A 100 -0.05 -17.31 -9.15
C ARG A 100 -0.82 -16.21 -9.87
N LEU A 101 -0.29 -14.99 -9.85
CA LEU A 101 -0.86 -13.85 -10.57
C LEU A 101 -0.53 -13.89 -12.06
N ASN A 102 0.18 -14.93 -12.53
CA ASN A 102 0.76 -15.13 -13.85
C ASN A 102 -0.24 -14.94 -15.00
N ASP A 103 -0.35 -13.68 -15.41
CA ASP A 103 -0.88 -13.20 -16.68
C ASP A 103 0.30 -12.54 -17.40
N GLU A 104 0.55 -12.91 -18.65
CA GLU A 104 1.71 -12.47 -19.43
C GLU A 104 1.80 -10.94 -19.56
N ASN A 105 0.69 -10.23 -19.32
CA ASN A 105 0.62 -8.77 -19.37
C ASN A 105 0.65 -8.08 -18.00
N LEU A 106 0.79 -8.84 -16.91
CA LEU A 106 0.66 -8.33 -15.55
C LEU A 106 2.01 -8.26 -14.83
N LYS A 107 2.53 -7.05 -14.65
CA LYS A 107 3.74 -6.82 -13.84
C LYS A 107 3.36 -6.65 -12.37
N VAL A 108 3.92 -7.51 -11.50
CA VAL A 108 3.87 -7.32 -10.04
C VAL A 108 5.19 -6.70 -9.57
N GLU A 109 5.10 -5.45 -9.12
CA GLU A 109 6.21 -4.66 -8.62
C GLU A 109 6.12 -4.54 -7.10
N PHE A 110 7.18 -4.99 -6.42
CA PHE A 110 7.33 -4.87 -4.98
C PHE A 110 8.16 -3.63 -4.71
N LEU A 111 7.50 -2.55 -4.27
CA LEU A 111 8.16 -1.27 -4.03
C LEU A 111 8.98 -1.28 -2.73
N ASP A 112 8.57 -2.13 -1.78
CA ASP A 112 9.22 -2.25 -0.49
C ASP A 112 8.93 -3.59 0.19
N CYS A 113 9.76 -3.98 1.16
CA CYS A 113 9.62 -5.17 2.00
C CYS A 113 9.90 -4.81 3.47
N ILE A 114 8.87 -4.90 4.31
CA ILE A 114 8.93 -4.61 5.74
C ILE A 114 9.04 -5.91 6.53
N ASN A 115 10.12 -6.01 7.32
CA ASN A 115 10.26 -7.07 8.31
C ASN A 115 9.49 -6.70 9.58
N LEU A 116 8.37 -7.39 9.82
CA LEU A 116 7.51 -7.13 10.98
C LEU A 116 8.20 -7.43 12.32
N ARG A 117 9.25 -8.26 12.34
CA ARG A 117 10.05 -8.44 13.56
C ARG A 117 10.88 -7.20 13.91
N MET A 118 11.38 -6.50 12.89
CA MET A 118 12.09 -5.24 13.10
C MET A 118 11.13 -4.12 13.54
N VAL A 119 9.86 -4.19 13.10
CA VAL A 119 8.79 -3.30 13.58
C VAL A 119 8.57 -3.51 15.08
N GLU A 120 8.39 -4.74 15.53
CA GLU A 120 8.24 -5.05 16.98
C GLU A 120 9.37 -4.46 17.81
N LYS A 121 10.61 -4.70 17.40
CA LYS A 121 11.81 -4.18 18.06
C LYS A 121 11.82 -2.65 18.09
N ALA A 122 11.52 -2.00 16.96
CA ALA A 122 11.47 -0.55 16.90
C ALA A 122 10.39 0.04 17.82
N MET A 123 9.26 -0.67 18.00
CA MET A 123 8.18 -0.26 18.89
C MET A 123 8.50 -0.46 20.38
N GLU A 124 9.41 -1.36 20.73
CA GLU A 124 9.90 -1.53 22.11
C GLU A 124 10.80 -0.38 22.55
N GLN A 125 11.50 0.26 21.60
CA GLN A 125 12.40 1.40 21.82
C GLN A 125 11.61 2.73 21.86
N LYS A 126 10.74 2.87 22.88
CA LYS A 126 9.73 3.94 23.01
C LYS A 126 10.24 5.38 22.87
N GLU A 127 11.51 5.64 23.18
CA GLU A 127 12.04 7.01 23.20
C GLU A 127 12.19 7.65 21.81
N ASN A 128 12.15 6.86 20.71
CA ASN A 128 12.46 7.35 19.36
C ASN A 128 11.44 6.91 18.28
N LEU A 129 10.16 6.70 18.64
CA LEU A 129 9.14 6.29 17.65
C LEU A 129 9.10 7.22 16.42
N LYS A 130 9.25 8.53 16.66
CA LYS A 130 9.28 9.58 15.63
C LYS A 130 10.52 9.60 14.75
N ASP A 131 11.61 8.96 15.17
CA ASP A 131 12.86 8.92 14.39
C ASP A 131 12.99 7.62 13.59
N SER A 132 12.10 6.65 13.84
CA SER A 132 12.12 5.38 13.14
C SER A 132 11.53 5.49 11.73
N ASP A 133 12.39 5.50 10.70
CA ASP A 133 12.01 5.41 9.29
C ASP A 133 11.12 4.18 9.02
N LEU A 134 11.45 3.03 9.63
CA LEU A 134 10.70 1.79 9.50
C LEU A 134 9.23 1.94 9.95
N LEU A 135 9.01 2.54 11.12
CA LEU A 135 7.66 2.76 11.65
C LEU A 135 6.89 3.80 10.81
N LYS A 136 7.59 4.85 10.34
CA LYS A 136 7.00 5.83 9.42
C LYS A 136 6.52 5.21 8.13
N ARG A 137 7.38 4.41 7.48
CA ARG A 137 7.05 3.68 6.25
C ARG A 137 5.88 2.73 6.45
N LEU A 138 5.90 1.91 7.51
CA LEU A 138 4.78 1.02 7.84
C LEU A 138 3.46 1.79 7.90
N MET A 139 3.43 2.88 8.68
CA MET A 139 2.21 3.65 8.90
C MET A 139 1.77 4.42 7.68
N PHE A 140 2.69 4.95 6.90
CA PHE A 140 2.36 5.58 5.63
C PHE A 140 1.77 4.60 4.63
N TYR A 141 2.42 3.45 4.39
CA TYR A 141 1.87 2.45 3.46
C TYR A 141 0.53 1.91 3.93
N ARG A 142 0.34 1.70 5.24
CA ARG A 142 -0.97 1.37 5.84
C ARG A 142 -2.01 2.46 5.53
N THR A 143 -1.60 3.71 5.66
CA THR A 143 -2.46 4.90 5.47
C THR A 143 -2.88 5.06 4.02
N ILE A 144 -2.00 4.82 3.05
CA ILE A 144 -2.31 5.01 1.63
C ILE A 144 -2.80 3.74 0.94
N GLY A 145 -2.42 2.56 1.41
CA GLY A 145 -2.67 1.28 0.76
C GLY A 145 -4.03 0.63 0.99
N ARG A 146 -4.18 -0.53 0.32
CA ARG A 146 -5.28 -1.49 0.46
C ARG A 146 -4.73 -2.81 1.01
N PRO A 147 -5.08 -3.21 2.24
CA PRO A 147 -4.45 -4.35 2.88
C PRO A 147 -4.97 -5.70 2.37
N VAL A 148 -4.08 -6.69 2.28
CA VAL A 148 -4.42 -8.12 2.21
C VAL A 148 -3.69 -8.84 3.33
N ASN A 149 -4.41 -9.72 4.03
CA ASN A 149 -4.00 -10.29 5.31
C ASN A 149 -3.75 -9.22 6.39
N ARG A 150 -4.64 -8.22 6.48
CA ARG A 150 -4.64 -7.16 7.51
C ARG A 150 -4.40 -7.66 8.95
N PRO A 151 -4.99 -8.79 9.40
CA PRO A 151 -4.81 -9.26 10.78
C PRO A 151 -3.35 -9.47 11.19
N LEU A 152 -2.44 -9.74 10.24
CA LEU A 152 -1.02 -9.94 10.53
C LEU A 152 -0.33 -8.70 11.11
N PHE A 153 -0.65 -7.51 10.59
CA PHE A 153 0.12 -6.30 10.88
C PHE A 153 -0.69 -5.19 11.54
N ILE A 154 -2.02 -5.34 11.61
CA ILE A 154 -2.86 -4.33 12.24
C ILE A 154 -2.53 -4.05 13.72
N PRO A 155 -2.14 -5.03 14.56
CA PRO A 155 -1.84 -4.73 15.96
C PRO A 155 -0.69 -3.74 16.12
N TYR A 156 0.28 -3.75 15.20
CA TYR A 156 1.38 -2.78 15.19
C TYR A 156 0.87 -1.37 14.86
N CYS A 157 0.02 -1.26 13.84
CA CYS A 157 -0.55 0.01 13.42
C CYS A 157 -1.47 0.62 14.48
N GLU A 158 -2.36 -0.17 15.08
CA GLU A 158 -3.28 0.32 16.12
C GLU A 158 -2.51 0.87 17.33
N LYS A 159 -1.42 0.21 17.74
CA LYS A 159 -0.56 0.68 18.81
C LYS A 159 0.24 1.94 18.44
N LEU A 160 0.58 2.15 17.17
CA LEU A 160 1.20 3.41 16.70
C LEU A 160 0.16 4.55 16.64
N GLU A 161 -1.08 4.23 16.30
CA GLU A 161 -2.22 5.18 16.25
C GLU A 161 -2.59 5.73 17.63
N GLU A 162 -2.27 5.04 18.72
CA GLU A 162 -2.41 5.55 20.09
C GLU A 162 -1.53 6.79 20.37
N ASN A 163 -0.50 7.04 19.57
CA ASN A 163 0.38 8.20 19.71
C ASN A 163 -0.03 9.31 18.72
N GLU A 164 -0.84 10.27 19.19
CA GLU A 164 -1.32 11.40 18.39
C GLU A 164 -0.21 12.27 17.80
N GLU A 165 0.92 12.40 18.49
CA GLU A 165 2.06 13.16 18.00
C GLU A 165 2.72 12.47 16.81
N PHE A 166 2.93 11.16 16.93
CA PHE A 166 3.43 10.34 15.83
C PHE A 166 2.47 10.38 14.63
N ILE A 167 1.15 10.28 14.85
CA ILE A 167 0.17 10.37 13.75
C ILE A 167 0.22 11.74 13.06
N ARG A 168 0.35 12.83 13.80
CA ARG A 168 0.50 14.17 13.20
C ARG A 168 1.73 14.23 12.28
N ASP A 169 2.86 13.72 12.76
CA ASP A 169 4.11 13.66 11.99
C ASP A 169 3.96 12.81 10.72
N ILE A 170 3.27 11.65 10.80
CA ILE A 170 2.98 10.82 9.62
C ILE A 170 2.12 11.55 8.60
N LEU A 171 1.13 12.31 9.06
CA LEU A 171 0.26 13.05 8.15
C LEU A 171 0.99 14.21 7.47
N ASP A 172 1.92 14.88 8.17
CA ASP A 172 2.79 15.92 7.58
C ASP A 172 3.77 15.31 6.58
N TRP A 173 4.61 14.37 7.03
CA TRP A 173 5.58 13.69 6.18
C TRP A 173 4.95 13.00 4.98
N GLY A 174 3.82 12.31 5.19
CA GLY A 174 3.10 11.63 4.13
C GLY A 174 2.45 12.59 3.12
N SER A 175 2.13 13.81 3.53
CA SER A 175 1.67 14.85 2.60
C SER A 175 2.82 15.36 1.73
N GLU A 176 3.99 15.60 2.31
CA GLU A 176 5.20 15.97 1.56
C GLU A 176 5.58 14.88 0.55
N ALA A 177 5.59 13.61 0.96
CA ALA A 177 5.89 12.48 0.08
C ALA A 177 4.89 12.34 -1.08
N LEU A 178 3.59 12.60 -0.83
CA LEU A 178 2.58 12.59 -1.88
C LEU A 178 2.72 13.80 -2.81
N GLU A 179 3.14 14.96 -2.31
CA GLU A 179 3.39 16.13 -3.13
C GLU A 179 4.49 15.84 -4.16
N ASP A 180 5.62 15.29 -3.73
CA ASP A 180 6.71 14.89 -4.62
C ASP A 180 6.26 13.86 -5.66
N TYR A 181 5.44 12.89 -5.24
CA TYR A 181 4.86 11.89 -6.13
C TYR A 181 3.95 12.52 -7.21
N LEU A 182 3.10 13.48 -6.84
CA LEU A 182 2.17 14.17 -7.74
C LEU A 182 2.85 15.14 -8.71
N ARG A 183 4.07 15.59 -8.44
CA ARG A 183 4.85 16.43 -9.38
C ARG A 183 5.30 15.68 -10.62
N THR A 184 5.21 14.34 -10.64
CA THR A 184 5.56 13.53 -11.81
C THR A 184 4.36 13.32 -12.75
N SER A 185 4.57 13.58 -14.05
CA SER A 185 3.52 13.50 -15.09
C SER A 185 2.89 12.11 -15.22
N ARG A 186 3.67 11.04 -14.98
CA ARG A 186 3.21 9.64 -15.04
C ARG A 186 2.10 9.34 -14.03
N HIS A 187 2.15 9.95 -12.84
CA HIS A 187 1.19 9.66 -11.78
C HIS A 187 -0.09 10.46 -11.94
N ARG A 188 -0.03 11.70 -12.40
CA ARG A 188 -1.21 12.49 -12.79
C ARG A 188 -2.03 11.83 -13.90
N PHE A 189 -1.32 11.33 -14.91
CA PHE A 189 -1.94 10.57 -16.00
C PHE A 189 -2.60 9.27 -15.53
N SER A 190 -2.11 8.65 -14.46
CA SER A 190 -2.75 7.46 -13.89
C SER A 190 -4.08 7.80 -13.21
N PHE A 191 -4.17 8.97 -12.57
CA PHE A 191 -5.41 9.45 -11.96
C PHE A 191 -6.48 9.84 -12.98
N SER A 192 -6.11 10.52 -14.08
CA SER A 192 -7.06 10.91 -15.13
C SER A 192 -7.76 9.70 -15.76
N LYS A 193 -7.02 8.59 -15.94
CA LYS A 193 -7.57 7.31 -16.42
C LYS A 193 -8.63 6.70 -15.51
N TYR A 194 -8.64 7.00 -14.21
CA TYR A 194 -9.64 6.40 -13.31
C TYR A 194 -11.06 6.87 -13.63
N ASN A 195 -11.23 8.15 -13.99
CA ASN A 195 -12.54 8.67 -14.39
C ASN A 195 -12.99 8.08 -15.73
N GLU A 196 -12.10 8.06 -16.73
CA GLU A 196 -12.38 7.47 -18.05
C GLU A 196 -12.81 6.00 -17.93
N ARG A 197 -12.15 5.22 -17.07
CA ARG A 197 -12.46 3.81 -16.83
C ARG A 197 -13.85 3.62 -16.22
N ILE A 198 -14.24 4.42 -15.23
CA ILE A 198 -15.58 4.33 -14.63
C ILE A 198 -16.65 4.62 -15.69
N GLU A 199 -16.49 5.69 -16.47
CA GLU A 199 -17.47 6.04 -17.51
C GLU A 199 -17.54 4.98 -18.60
N SER A 200 -16.40 4.45 -19.04
CA SER A 200 -16.35 3.38 -20.05
C SER A 200 -17.01 2.08 -19.60
N SER A 201 -17.07 1.83 -18.28
CA SER A 201 -17.76 0.67 -17.70
C SER A 201 -19.29 0.84 -17.62
N GLY A 202 -19.82 1.97 -18.10
CA GLY A 202 -21.25 2.30 -18.06
C GLY A 202 -21.75 2.75 -16.70
N LEU A 203 -20.84 2.98 -15.73
CA LEU A 203 -21.16 3.49 -14.41
C LEU A 203 -21.19 5.02 -14.44
N GLN A 204 -22.23 5.61 -13.84
CA GLN A 204 -22.28 7.06 -13.66
C GLN A 204 -21.35 7.46 -12.50
N LEU A 205 -20.37 8.31 -12.81
CA LEU A 205 -19.56 8.96 -11.79
C LEU A 205 -20.46 9.83 -10.89
N PRO A 206 -20.27 9.81 -9.56
CA PRO A 206 -21.02 10.70 -8.70
C PRO A 206 -20.71 12.15 -9.05
N PRO A 207 -21.72 13.05 -9.04
CA PRO A 207 -21.52 14.46 -9.28
C PRO A 207 -20.41 15.01 -8.36
N GLY A 208 -19.42 15.70 -8.95
CA GLY A 208 -18.31 16.29 -8.21
C GLY A 208 -17.08 15.40 -8.02
N LEU A 209 -17.11 14.08 -8.25
CA LEU A 209 -15.90 13.25 -8.09
C LEU A 209 -14.79 13.63 -9.09
N LYS A 210 -15.18 14.04 -10.30
CA LYS A 210 -14.25 14.60 -11.29
C LYS A 210 -13.61 15.89 -10.81
N ASP A 211 -14.42 16.79 -10.25
CA ASP A 211 -13.98 18.09 -9.75
C ASP A 211 -13.11 17.94 -8.50
N GLU A 212 -13.42 16.98 -7.63
CA GLU A 212 -12.60 16.63 -6.47
C GLU A 212 -11.24 16.06 -6.88
N LEU A 213 -11.20 15.14 -7.86
CA LEU A 213 -9.93 14.65 -8.37
C LEU A 213 -9.13 15.80 -8.99
N LYS A 214 -9.78 16.64 -9.80
CA LYS A 214 -9.12 17.80 -10.40
C LYS A 214 -8.58 18.74 -9.33
N SER A 215 -9.37 19.08 -8.33
CA SER A 215 -8.93 19.90 -7.19
C SER A 215 -7.74 19.28 -6.46
N TYR A 216 -7.75 17.96 -6.25
CA TYR A 216 -6.63 17.24 -5.63
C TYR A 216 -5.34 17.33 -6.46
N LEU A 217 -5.44 17.24 -7.79
CA LEU A 217 -4.31 17.40 -8.69
C LEU A 217 -3.87 18.86 -8.81
N ASP A 218 -4.77 19.83 -8.78
CA ASP A 218 -4.43 21.25 -8.93
C ASP A 218 -3.73 21.84 -7.68
N GLU A 219 -3.78 21.15 -6.54
CA GLU A 219 -3.06 21.55 -5.31
C GLU A 219 -1.54 21.46 -5.44
N VAL A 220 -1.06 20.64 -6.37
CA VAL A 220 0.37 20.48 -6.66
C VAL A 220 0.56 20.88 -8.11
N PRO A 221 1.28 21.96 -8.45
CA PRO A 221 1.54 22.27 -9.85
C PRO A 221 2.42 21.19 -10.50
N GLU A 222 2.18 20.89 -11.78
CA GLU A 222 3.10 20.06 -12.56
C GLU A 222 4.47 20.74 -12.65
N ASN A 223 5.54 19.96 -12.52
CA ASN A 223 6.84 20.42 -13.00
C ASN A 223 6.76 20.47 -14.54
N GLY A 224 6.96 21.66 -15.11
CA GLY A 224 7.03 21.88 -16.56
C GLY A 224 8.21 21.17 -17.21
#